data_AF-A0A432JTZ0-F1
#
_entry.id   AF-A0A432JTZ0-F1
#
_cell.length_a   1.000
_cell.length_b   1.000
_cell.length_c   1.000
_cell.angle_alpha   90.00
_cell.angle_beta   90.00
_cell.angle_gamma   90.00
#
_symmetry.space_group_name_H-M   'P 1'
#
loop_
_entity.id
_entity.type
_entity.pdbx_description
1 polymer ?
#
loop_
_entity_poly.entity_id
_entity_poly.type
_entity_poly.pdbx_seq_one_letter_code
_entity_poly.pdbx_strand_id
1 'polypeptide(L)'
;MSRRADLDRLLDQGDLDGLVRIVDDCCDADDWDLLEVLATRCRGAVERGHQLWPAADHAEHRLALEAPGPFAARAVARDSTRFGPAPLAEVAASSHSWADLADDLPIGPLRAMVAHERVARGEDLTGLDLAGGADPLGLPFRLAAWEPDYRVPTIGPYAVEDLVPAPGPLVPTEMPAPGAAAGHEAADGLDALRALVRAWVEESNGSSRAIAVRGDGGEAVAALLAGSGAGGMRVRMLPTDDAISLMAWAGASGG
;
A
#
# COMPACT_ATOMS: atom_id res chain seq x y z
N MET A 1 9.84 24.97 -29.22
CA MET A 1 8.38 24.82 -29.47
C MET A 1 7.69 24.91 -28.11
N SER A 2 6.38 25.18 -28.04
CA SER A 2 5.67 25.15 -26.76
C SER A 2 5.52 23.70 -26.30
N ARG A 3 5.63 23.40 -25.00
CA ARG A 3 5.47 22.03 -24.46
C ARG A 3 4.16 21.37 -24.91
N ARG A 4 3.09 22.15 -25.09
CA ARG A 4 1.81 21.64 -25.62
C ARG A 4 1.93 21.15 -27.07
N ALA A 5 2.68 21.86 -27.92
CA ALA A 5 2.94 21.42 -29.29
C ALA A 5 3.85 20.18 -29.33
N ASP A 6 4.78 20.06 -28.39
CA ASP A 6 5.60 18.86 -28.24
C ASP A 6 4.76 17.66 -27.76
N LEU A 7 3.85 17.85 -26.80
CA LEU A 7 2.90 16.82 -26.37
C LEU A 7 2.07 16.29 -27.55
N ASP A 8 1.48 17.18 -28.35
CA ASP A 8 0.68 16.78 -29.53
C ASP A 8 1.48 15.89 -30.48
N ARG A 9 2.69 16.35 -30.84
CA ARG A 9 3.59 15.61 -31.73
C ARG A 9 3.96 14.23 -31.17
N LEU A 10 4.30 14.14 -29.88
CA LEU A 10 4.71 12.88 -29.25
C LEU A 10 3.54 11.89 -29.13
N LEU A 11 2.33 12.39 -28.87
CA LEU A 11 1.10 11.58 -28.85
C LEU A 11 0.76 11.00 -30.23
N ASP A 12 1.03 11.73 -31.31
CA ASP A 12 0.84 11.26 -32.69
C ASP A 12 1.91 10.26 -33.11
N GLN A 13 3.13 10.39 -32.57
CA GLN A 13 4.25 9.49 -32.83
C GLN A 13 4.20 8.21 -31.99
N GLY A 14 3.44 8.21 -30.89
CA GLY A 14 3.50 7.13 -29.91
C GLY A 14 4.83 7.10 -29.15
N ASP A 15 5.49 8.24 -28.99
CA ASP A 15 6.82 8.34 -28.39
C ASP A 15 6.72 8.39 -26.86
N LEU A 16 6.79 7.21 -26.24
CA LEU A 16 6.71 7.05 -24.79
C LEU A 16 7.86 7.76 -24.07
N ASP A 17 9.09 7.64 -24.57
CA ASP A 17 10.28 8.21 -23.92
C ASP A 17 10.23 9.74 -23.91
N GLY A 18 9.76 10.34 -25.01
CA GLY A 18 9.54 11.78 -25.08
C GLY A 18 8.43 12.25 -24.13
N LEU A 19 7.37 11.45 -23.95
CA LEU A 19 6.28 11.78 -23.04
C LEU A 19 6.72 11.72 -21.57
N VAL A 20 7.52 10.71 -21.19
CA VAL A 20 8.11 10.64 -19.84
C VAL A 20 8.99 11.86 -19.56
N ARG A 21 9.78 12.32 -20.53
CA ARG A 21 10.54 13.57 -20.40
C ARG A 21 9.64 14.81 -20.21
N ILE A 22 8.51 14.89 -20.90
CA ILE A 22 7.56 15.98 -20.68
C ILE A 22 6.97 15.92 -19.27
N VAL A 23 6.74 14.73 -18.71
CA VAL A 23 6.27 14.59 -17.31
C VAL A 23 7.29 15.24 -16.36
N ASP A 24 8.58 14.91 -16.51
CA ASP A 24 9.65 15.50 -15.69
C ASP A 24 9.72 17.02 -15.85
N ASP A 25 9.71 17.50 -17.09
CA ASP A 25 9.75 18.94 -17.41
C ASP A 25 8.53 19.70 -16.84
N CYS A 26 7.36 19.05 -16.74
CA CYS A 26 6.17 19.65 -16.13
C CYS A 26 6.32 19.76 -14.62
N CYS A 27 6.83 18.71 -13.96
CA CYS A 27 7.04 18.72 -12.52
C CYS A 27 8.12 19.74 -12.12
N ASP A 28 9.24 19.80 -12.85
CA ASP A 28 10.32 20.77 -12.62
C ASP A 28 9.85 22.23 -12.79
N ALA A 29 8.79 22.45 -13.55
CA ALA A 29 8.25 23.78 -13.85
C ALA A 29 6.90 24.07 -13.17
N ASP A 30 6.43 23.20 -12.27
CA ASP A 30 5.11 23.26 -11.64
C ASP A 30 3.93 23.41 -12.63
N ASP A 31 4.06 22.85 -13.85
CA ASP A 31 3.04 22.91 -14.91
C ASP A 31 2.03 21.75 -14.76
N TRP A 32 1.33 21.74 -13.63
CA TRP A 32 0.40 20.69 -13.24
C TRP A 32 -0.81 20.56 -14.19
N ASP A 33 -1.28 21.68 -14.75
CA ASP A 33 -2.35 21.70 -15.74
C ASP A 33 -1.96 20.93 -17.01
N LEU A 34 -0.73 21.14 -17.51
CA LEU A 34 -0.25 20.40 -18.67
C LEU A 34 -0.05 18.92 -18.34
N LEU A 35 0.44 18.61 -17.14
CA LEU A 35 0.64 17.24 -16.69
C LEU A 35 -0.70 16.47 -16.61
N GLU A 36 -1.77 17.09 -16.11
CA GLU A 36 -3.11 16.50 -16.08
C GLU A 36 -3.68 16.27 -17.49
N VAL A 37 -3.42 17.20 -18.41
CA VAL A 37 -3.75 17.03 -19.84
C VAL A 37 -2.97 15.86 -20.45
N LEU A 38 -1.67 15.73 -20.15
CA LEU A 38 -0.84 14.61 -20.60
C LEU A 38 -1.39 13.29 -20.08
N ALA A 39 -1.65 13.17 -18.78
CA ALA A 39 -2.17 11.97 -18.15
C ALA A 39 -3.45 11.47 -18.84
N THR A 40 -4.41 12.38 -19.02
CA THR A 40 -5.70 12.08 -19.65
C THR A 40 -5.54 11.64 -21.11
N ARG A 41 -4.71 12.35 -21.89
CA ARG A 41 -4.55 12.08 -23.33
C ARG A 41 -3.71 10.85 -23.63
N CYS A 42 -2.69 10.57 -22.84
CA CYS A 42 -1.89 9.34 -22.94
C CYS A 42 -2.75 8.10 -22.69
N ARG A 43 -3.65 8.16 -21.71
CA ARG A 43 -4.58 7.06 -21.40
C ARG A 43 -5.54 6.77 -22.57
N GLY A 44 -6.08 7.82 -23.20
CA GLY A 44 -6.95 7.69 -24.38
C GLY A 44 -6.23 7.31 -25.68
N ALA A 45 -4.90 7.31 -25.73
CA ALA A 45 -4.14 7.05 -26.96
C ALA A 45 -4.28 5.61 -27.48
N VAL A 46 -4.75 4.68 -26.64
CA VAL A 46 -5.03 3.29 -27.02
C VAL A 46 -6.05 3.20 -28.16
N GLU A 47 -7.01 4.14 -28.21
CA GLU A 47 -8.01 4.23 -29.28
C GLU A 47 -7.39 4.50 -30.66
N ARG A 48 -6.18 5.08 -30.68
CA ARG A 48 -5.39 5.35 -31.88
C ARG A 48 -4.28 4.31 -32.14
N GLY A 49 -4.25 3.23 -31.35
CA GLY A 49 -3.27 2.16 -31.49
C GLY A 49 -1.95 2.38 -30.75
N HIS A 50 -1.83 3.41 -29.90
CA HIS A 50 -0.63 3.66 -29.12
C HIS A 50 -0.81 3.23 -27.66
N GLN A 51 0.14 2.43 -27.14
CA GLN A 51 0.14 1.97 -25.75
C GLN A 51 0.90 2.97 -24.85
N LEU A 52 0.33 4.15 -24.66
CA LEU A 52 0.94 5.24 -23.87
C LEU A 52 0.46 5.31 -22.42
N TRP A 53 -0.28 4.29 -21.97
CA TRP A 53 -0.71 4.17 -20.58
C TRP A 53 0.44 4.21 -19.56
N PRO A 54 1.70 3.77 -19.82
CA PRO A 54 2.76 3.92 -18.82
C PRO A 54 3.09 5.38 -18.52
N ALA A 55 3.07 6.27 -19.53
CA ALA A 55 3.25 7.70 -19.32
C ALA A 55 2.05 8.33 -18.59
N ALA A 56 0.83 7.83 -18.84
CA ALA A 56 -0.34 8.27 -18.08
C ALA A 56 -0.24 7.87 -16.60
N ASP A 57 0.10 6.62 -16.31
CA ASP A 57 0.24 6.12 -14.94
C ASP A 57 1.38 6.83 -14.21
N HIS A 58 2.50 7.10 -14.87
CA HIS A 58 3.58 7.90 -14.29
C HIS A 58 3.14 9.35 -14.03
N ALA A 59 2.42 9.99 -14.95
CA ALA A 59 1.91 11.34 -14.75
C ALA A 59 0.92 11.43 -13.59
N GLU A 60 0.00 10.48 -13.44
CA GLU A 60 -0.91 10.44 -12.28
C GLU A 60 -0.18 10.19 -10.96
N HIS A 61 0.86 9.34 -10.97
CA HIS A 61 1.74 9.14 -9.81
C HIS A 61 2.40 10.45 -9.39
N ARG A 62 2.98 11.19 -10.34
CA ARG A 62 3.61 12.50 -10.08
C ARG A 62 2.59 13.54 -9.62
N LEU A 63 1.38 13.56 -10.19
CA LEU A 63 0.29 14.44 -9.73
C LEU A 63 -0.12 14.13 -8.30
N ALA A 64 -0.27 12.85 -7.94
CA ALA A 64 -0.60 12.44 -6.57
C ALA A 64 0.52 12.78 -5.59
N LEU A 65 1.79 12.57 -5.99
CA LEU A 65 2.94 12.73 -5.11
C LEU A 65 3.36 14.20 -4.91
N GLU A 66 3.41 15.00 -5.97
CA GLU A 66 4.12 16.29 -5.98
C GLU A 66 3.21 17.50 -6.23
N ALA A 67 2.06 17.31 -6.89
CA ALA A 67 1.20 18.45 -7.24
C ALA A 67 0.36 18.90 -6.03
N PRO A 68 -0.09 20.17 -5.99
CA PRO A 68 -0.95 20.66 -4.92
C PRO A 68 -2.25 19.84 -4.75
N GLY A 69 -2.82 19.89 -3.54
CA GLY A 69 -4.00 19.14 -3.11
C GLY A 69 -5.10 18.89 -4.15
N PRO A 70 -5.60 19.92 -4.86
CA PRO A 70 -6.64 19.72 -5.88
C PRO A 70 -6.22 18.79 -7.03
N PHE A 71 -4.97 18.86 -7.48
CA PHE A 71 -4.44 18.00 -8.53
C PHE A 71 -4.20 16.58 -8.02
N ALA A 72 -3.63 16.44 -6.83
CA ALA A 72 -3.41 15.15 -6.18
C ALA A 72 -4.73 14.41 -5.94
N ALA A 73 -5.74 15.08 -5.39
CA ALA A 73 -7.07 14.51 -5.16
C ALA A 73 -7.76 14.07 -6.46
N ARG A 74 -7.60 14.84 -7.55
CA ARG A 74 -8.12 14.44 -8.87
C ARG A 74 -7.37 13.25 -9.47
N ALA A 75 -6.07 13.13 -9.25
CA ALA A 75 -5.30 11.95 -9.65
C ALA A 75 -5.81 10.70 -8.92
N VAL A 76 -6.00 10.79 -7.59
CA VAL A 76 -6.63 9.73 -6.80
C VAL A 76 -8.04 9.40 -7.31
N ALA A 77 -8.86 10.40 -7.64
CA ALA A 77 -10.22 10.16 -8.14
C ALA A 77 -10.24 9.41 -9.49
N ARG A 78 -9.20 9.60 -10.32
CA ARG A 78 -9.06 8.91 -11.60
C ARG A 78 -8.60 7.47 -11.44
N ASP A 79 -7.92 7.11 -10.34
CA ASP A 79 -7.95 5.77 -9.73
C ASP A 79 -7.71 4.59 -10.68
N SER A 80 -7.01 4.80 -11.80
CA SER A 80 -6.97 3.87 -12.92
C SER A 80 -5.56 3.40 -13.21
N THR A 81 -4.66 3.64 -12.25
CA THR A 81 -3.30 3.15 -12.34
C THR A 81 -3.31 1.64 -12.30
N ARG A 82 -2.65 1.03 -13.28
CA ARG A 82 -2.55 -0.44 -13.35
C ARG A 82 -1.14 -0.91 -12.99
N PHE A 83 -0.15 -0.06 -13.22
CA PHE A 83 1.27 -0.38 -13.02
C PHE A 83 2.04 0.74 -12.32
N GLY A 84 1.34 1.58 -11.56
CA GLY A 84 1.97 2.57 -10.69
C GLY A 84 2.79 1.89 -9.58
N PRO A 85 3.79 2.58 -9.02
CA PRO A 85 4.68 1.99 -8.01
C PRO A 85 3.98 1.76 -6.67
N ALA A 86 2.88 2.48 -6.40
CA ALA A 86 1.97 2.27 -5.27
C ALA A 86 0.55 2.76 -5.63
N PRO A 87 -0.50 2.33 -4.91
CA PRO A 87 -1.86 2.86 -5.10
C PRO A 87 -1.91 4.38 -4.87
N LEU A 88 -2.65 5.11 -5.71
CA LEU A 88 -2.60 6.59 -5.67
C LEU A 88 -3.12 7.18 -4.35
N ALA A 89 -4.04 6.50 -3.66
CA ALA A 89 -4.48 6.91 -2.33
C ALA A 89 -3.32 6.93 -1.32
N GLU A 90 -2.45 5.92 -1.37
CA GLU A 90 -1.24 5.83 -0.55
C GLU A 90 -0.20 6.88 -0.99
N VAL A 91 0.00 7.05 -2.31
CA VAL A 91 0.93 8.05 -2.87
C VAL A 91 0.56 9.46 -2.41
N ALA A 92 -0.69 9.88 -2.60
CA ALA A 92 -1.14 11.22 -2.18
C ALA A 92 -1.02 11.40 -0.67
N ALA A 93 -1.43 10.39 0.10
CA ALA A 93 -1.28 10.39 1.54
C ALA A 93 0.19 10.36 2.01
N SER A 94 1.18 10.04 1.18
CA SER A 94 2.58 10.06 1.60
C SER A 94 3.19 11.46 1.67
N SER A 95 2.65 12.40 0.90
CA SER A 95 3.19 13.77 0.77
C SER A 95 2.22 14.86 1.24
N HIS A 96 0.93 14.56 1.36
CA HIS A 96 -0.11 15.53 1.73
C HIS A 96 -0.72 15.19 3.09
N SER A 97 -1.12 16.22 3.84
CA SER A 97 -1.99 16.02 5.01
C SER A 97 -3.43 15.74 4.57
N TRP A 98 -4.26 15.24 5.50
CA TRP A 98 -5.70 15.12 5.22
C TRP A 98 -6.30 16.48 4.82
N ALA A 99 -5.93 17.56 5.51
CA ALA A 99 -6.45 18.90 5.27
C ALA A 99 -6.13 19.42 3.86
N ASP A 100 -4.99 19.02 3.28
CA ASP A 100 -4.61 19.43 1.92
C ASP A 100 -5.48 18.75 0.84
N LEU A 101 -6.04 17.58 1.13
CA LEU A 101 -6.78 16.76 0.15
C LEU A 101 -8.30 16.79 0.36
N ALA A 102 -8.75 17.00 1.59
CA ALA A 102 -10.12 16.71 2.02
C ALA A 102 -11.18 17.48 1.23
N ASP A 103 -10.92 18.71 0.81
CA ASP A 103 -11.93 19.51 0.12
C ASP A 103 -12.13 19.09 -1.35
N ASP A 104 -11.11 18.46 -1.95
CA ASP A 104 -11.10 18.09 -3.36
C ASP A 104 -11.36 16.60 -3.62
N LEU A 105 -11.23 15.75 -2.59
CA LEU A 105 -11.49 14.32 -2.71
C LEU A 105 -12.99 14.02 -2.93
N PRO A 106 -13.35 13.21 -3.95
CA PRO A 106 -14.75 12.88 -4.22
C PRO A 106 -15.37 12.06 -3.08
N ILE A 107 -16.67 12.21 -2.87
CA ILE A 107 -17.42 11.36 -1.94
C ILE A 107 -17.41 9.92 -2.46
N GLY A 108 -16.90 8.99 -1.66
CA GLY A 108 -16.82 7.58 -2.03
C GLY A 108 -15.73 6.82 -1.25
N PRO A 109 -15.53 5.53 -1.57
CA PRO A 109 -14.60 4.67 -0.85
C PRO A 109 -13.14 5.16 -0.92
N LEU A 110 -12.72 5.78 -2.03
CA LEU A 110 -11.36 6.33 -2.18
C LEU A 110 -11.04 7.41 -1.14
N ARG A 111 -12.03 8.23 -0.77
CA ARG A 111 -11.89 9.23 0.30
C ARG A 111 -11.60 8.58 1.64
N ALA A 112 -12.29 7.48 1.96
CA ALA A 112 -12.05 6.71 3.17
C ALA A 112 -10.66 6.04 3.14
N MET A 113 -10.24 5.51 1.98
CA MET A 113 -8.90 4.94 1.83
C MET A 113 -7.81 5.98 2.10
N VAL A 114 -7.91 7.19 1.52
CA VAL A 114 -6.95 8.27 1.80
C VAL A 114 -6.95 8.67 3.28
N ALA A 115 -8.12 8.74 3.92
CA ALA A 115 -8.21 9.02 5.35
C ALA A 115 -7.50 7.94 6.19
N HIS A 116 -7.71 6.66 5.88
CA HIS A 116 -7.04 5.54 6.56
C HIS A 116 -5.53 5.54 6.32
N GLU A 117 -5.07 5.90 5.12
CA GLU A 117 -3.65 6.07 4.82
C GLU A 117 -3.01 7.20 5.66
N ARG A 118 -3.75 8.30 5.92
CA ARG A 118 -3.29 9.37 6.82
C ARG A 118 -3.30 8.96 8.29
N VAL A 119 -4.31 8.18 8.71
CA VAL A 119 -4.37 7.60 10.06
C VAL A 119 -3.21 6.64 10.31
N ALA A 120 -2.88 5.77 9.35
CA ALA A 120 -1.71 4.90 9.41
C ALA A 120 -0.39 5.69 9.54
N ARG A 121 -0.36 6.92 9.02
CA ARG A 121 0.76 7.88 9.15
C ARG A 121 0.67 8.77 10.39
N GLY A 122 -0.25 8.49 11.31
CA GLY A 122 -0.35 9.12 12.62
C GLY A 122 -1.31 10.30 12.72
N GLU A 123 -2.09 10.63 11.69
CA GLU A 123 -3.15 11.64 11.85
C GLU A 123 -4.33 11.09 12.68
N ASP A 124 -4.82 11.91 13.60
CA ASP A 124 -6.08 11.65 14.31
C ASP A 124 -7.21 12.40 13.59
N LEU A 125 -8.05 11.63 12.89
CA LEU A 125 -9.20 12.12 12.15
C LEU A 125 -10.51 11.75 12.87
N THR A 126 -10.48 11.67 14.21
CA THR A 126 -11.68 11.40 15.01
C THR A 126 -12.80 12.39 14.69
N GLY A 127 -13.99 11.85 14.45
CA GLY A 127 -15.16 12.66 14.10
C GLY A 127 -15.22 13.05 12.62
N LEU A 128 -14.30 12.54 11.79
CA LEU A 128 -14.40 12.64 10.35
C LEU A 128 -15.77 12.13 9.87
N ASP A 129 -16.48 13.00 9.16
CA ASP A 129 -17.66 12.65 8.37
C ASP A 129 -17.22 12.43 6.92
N LEU A 130 -17.47 11.23 6.39
CA LEU A 130 -17.24 10.90 4.99
C LEU A 130 -18.31 11.48 4.05
N ALA A 131 -19.12 12.42 4.53
CA ALA A 131 -20.25 13.02 3.82
C ALA A 131 -21.23 11.96 3.31
N GLY A 132 -21.48 10.92 4.13
CA GLY A 132 -22.31 9.77 3.78
C GLY A 132 -21.67 8.75 2.83
N GLY A 133 -20.37 8.90 2.52
CA GLY A 133 -19.60 7.91 1.77
C GLY A 133 -19.39 6.59 2.52
N ALA A 134 -19.15 5.51 1.77
CA ALA A 134 -18.85 4.20 2.34
C ALA A 134 -17.42 4.17 2.91
N ASP A 135 -17.27 3.61 4.11
CA ASP A 135 -15.99 3.19 4.68
C ASP A 135 -15.82 1.68 4.47
N PRO A 136 -14.97 1.25 3.51
CA PRO A 136 -14.77 -0.17 3.24
C PRO A 136 -13.99 -0.90 4.35
N LEU A 137 -13.18 -0.19 5.14
CA LEU A 137 -12.40 -0.80 6.21
C LEU A 137 -13.19 -0.87 7.53
N GLY A 138 -14.09 0.08 7.75
CA GLY A 138 -14.93 0.13 8.96
C GLY A 138 -14.11 0.29 10.25
N LEU A 139 -12.89 0.81 10.13
CA LEU A 139 -11.97 1.04 11.23
C LEU A 139 -12.15 2.44 11.79
N PRO A 140 -11.81 2.68 13.08
CA PRO A 140 -11.75 4.03 13.60
C PRO A 140 -10.76 4.91 12.81
N PHE A 141 -11.12 6.17 12.58
CA PHE A 141 -10.24 7.17 11.96
C PHE A 141 -9.16 7.72 12.91
N ARG A 142 -8.53 6.82 13.66
CA ARG A 142 -7.40 7.07 14.54
C ARG A 142 -6.76 5.74 14.90
N LEU A 143 -5.47 5.78 15.22
CA LEU A 143 -4.79 4.62 15.78
C LEU A 143 -5.34 4.29 17.17
N ALA A 144 -5.48 2.99 17.46
CA ALA A 144 -5.74 2.49 18.80
C ALA A 144 -4.49 2.59 19.67
N ALA A 145 -4.66 2.58 21.00
CA ALA A 145 -3.56 2.75 21.95
C ALA A 145 -2.52 1.61 21.93
N TRP A 146 -2.83 0.48 21.31
CA TRP A 146 -1.92 -0.65 21.15
C TRP A 146 -1.22 -0.65 19.79
N GLU A 147 -1.70 0.15 18.83
CA GLU A 147 -1.09 0.24 17.50
C GLU A 147 0.22 1.03 17.60
N PRO A 148 1.28 0.58 16.91
CA PRO A 148 2.55 1.28 16.86
C PRO A 148 2.46 2.46 15.88
N ASP A 149 3.48 3.30 15.90
CA ASP A 149 3.77 4.13 14.74
C ASP A 149 4.19 3.20 13.59
N TYR A 150 3.36 3.13 12.54
CA TYR A 150 3.62 2.24 11.41
C TYR A 150 4.88 2.67 10.65
N ARG A 151 5.72 1.68 10.30
CA ARG A 151 6.79 1.88 9.32
C ARG A 151 6.15 1.91 7.93
N VAL A 152 5.96 3.11 7.40
CA VAL A 152 5.44 3.35 6.05
C VAL A 152 6.59 3.48 5.05
N PRO A 153 6.40 3.05 3.80
CA PRO A 153 7.43 3.17 2.78
C PRO A 153 7.70 4.62 2.41
N THR A 154 8.91 4.89 1.91
CA THR A 154 9.20 6.18 1.26
C THR A 154 8.85 6.06 -0.22
N ILE A 155 7.87 6.84 -0.66
CA ILE A 155 7.39 6.84 -2.05
C ILE A 155 8.08 7.97 -2.80
N GLY A 156 8.92 7.61 -3.78
CA GLY A 156 9.58 8.53 -4.69
C GLY A 156 8.90 8.59 -6.06
N PRO A 157 9.38 9.47 -6.96
CA PRO A 157 8.80 9.67 -8.28
C PRO A 157 8.89 8.43 -9.20
N TYR A 158 9.87 7.55 -8.97
CA TYR A 158 10.10 6.36 -9.81
C TYR A 158 10.15 5.03 -9.04
N ALA A 159 10.17 5.07 -7.71
CA ALA A 159 10.37 3.88 -6.91
C ALA A 159 9.77 4.06 -5.51
N VAL A 160 9.46 2.92 -4.88
CA VAL A 160 9.11 2.82 -3.47
C VAL A 160 10.28 2.19 -2.75
N GLU A 161 10.74 2.84 -1.68
CA GLU A 161 11.71 2.28 -0.76
C GLU A 161 10.97 1.72 0.45
N ASP A 162 10.87 0.39 0.49
CA ASP A 162 10.30 -0.37 1.60
C ASP A 162 11.35 -1.35 2.13
N LEU A 163 11.92 -1.03 3.29
CA LEU A 163 13.01 -1.81 3.87
C LEU A 163 12.47 -3.04 4.58
N VAL A 164 12.92 -4.22 4.14
CA VAL A 164 12.64 -5.50 4.81
C VAL A 164 13.02 -5.40 6.30
N PRO A 165 12.07 -5.57 7.23
CA PRO A 165 12.40 -5.56 8.65
C PRO A 165 13.41 -6.68 8.96
N ALA A 166 14.49 -6.35 9.68
CA ALA A 166 15.54 -7.32 9.94
C ALA A 166 14.98 -8.54 10.72
N PRO A 167 15.21 -9.78 10.24
CA PRO A 167 14.64 -10.98 10.85
C PRO A 167 15.27 -11.33 12.22
N GLY A 168 16.37 -10.67 12.59
CA GLY A 168 17.06 -10.83 13.87
C GLY A 168 17.56 -12.26 14.14
N PRO A 169 18.32 -12.46 15.23
CA PRO A 169 18.80 -13.80 15.58
C PRO A 169 17.69 -14.62 16.25
N LEU A 170 17.51 -15.86 15.81
CA LEU A 170 16.70 -16.86 16.50
C LEU A 170 17.52 -17.55 17.60
N VAL A 171 16.94 -17.65 18.79
CA VAL A 171 17.57 -18.23 19.99
C VAL A 171 17.10 -19.68 20.19
N PRO A 172 18.02 -20.65 20.37
CA PRO A 172 17.65 -22.01 20.74
C PRO A 172 16.80 -22.03 22.02
N THR A 173 15.66 -22.69 21.97
CA THR A 173 14.71 -22.80 23.08
C THR A 173 14.19 -24.23 23.14
N GLU A 174 14.02 -24.75 24.36
CA GLU A 174 13.42 -26.05 24.57
C GLU A 174 11.97 -26.04 24.08
N MET A 175 11.57 -27.07 23.32
CA MET A 175 10.21 -27.17 22.79
C MET A 175 9.25 -27.51 23.95
N PRO A 176 8.25 -26.68 24.26
CA PRO A 176 7.25 -27.01 25.28
C PRO A 176 6.30 -28.09 24.77
N ALA A 177 5.41 -28.55 25.65
CA ALA A 177 4.27 -29.36 25.22
C ALA A 177 3.36 -28.55 24.26
N PRO A 178 2.73 -29.19 23.26
CA PRO A 178 1.76 -28.52 22.40
C PRO A 178 0.61 -27.86 23.18
N GLY A 179 0.33 -26.59 22.88
CA GLY A 179 -0.80 -25.86 23.46
C GLY A 179 -2.15 -26.42 23.02
N ALA A 180 -3.17 -26.25 23.87
CA ALA A 180 -4.54 -26.61 23.51
C ALA A 180 -5.09 -25.63 22.46
N ALA A 181 -5.70 -26.14 21.38
CA ALA A 181 -6.27 -25.30 20.34
C ALA A 181 -7.26 -24.27 20.90
N ALA A 182 -7.16 -23.03 20.43
CA ALA A 182 -8.16 -22.00 20.70
C ALA A 182 -9.49 -22.36 20.04
N GLY A 183 -10.60 -21.85 20.59
CA GLY A 183 -11.92 -22.12 20.05
C GLY A 183 -12.24 -21.27 18.82
N HIS A 184 -13.53 -21.21 18.46
CA HIS A 184 -14.01 -20.47 17.29
C HIS A 184 -13.70 -18.97 17.37
N GLU A 185 -13.44 -18.44 18.57
CA GLU A 185 -13.05 -17.05 18.81
C GLU A 185 -11.76 -16.63 18.08
N ALA A 186 -10.90 -17.59 17.70
CA ALA A 186 -9.65 -17.31 17.01
C ALA A 186 -9.76 -17.38 15.48
N ALA A 187 -10.93 -17.76 14.92
CA ALA A 187 -11.08 -18.00 13.48
C ALA A 187 -10.75 -16.76 12.64
N ASP A 188 -11.33 -15.60 12.98
CA ASP A 188 -11.13 -14.35 12.24
C ASP A 188 -9.65 -13.91 12.28
N GLY A 189 -8.99 -14.07 13.43
CA GLY A 189 -7.56 -13.75 13.59
C GLY A 189 -6.65 -14.69 12.77
N LEU A 190 -7.00 -15.97 12.67
CA LEU A 190 -6.28 -16.93 11.83
C LEU A 190 -6.48 -16.63 10.34
N ASP A 191 -7.70 -16.30 9.94
CA ASP A 191 -8.01 -15.93 8.57
C ASP A 191 -7.31 -14.63 8.16
N ALA A 192 -7.28 -13.63 9.05
CA ALA A 192 -6.52 -12.40 8.85
C ALA A 192 -5.02 -12.67 8.71
N LEU A 193 -4.42 -13.47 9.61
CA LEU A 193 -2.99 -13.82 9.53
C LEU A 193 -2.66 -14.57 8.23
N ARG A 194 -3.54 -15.48 7.79
CA ARG A 194 -3.35 -16.21 6.52
C ARG A 194 -3.59 -15.33 5.30
N ALA A 195 -4.44 -14.32 5.41
CA ALA A 195 -4.69 -13.37 4.33
C ALA A 195 -3.42 -12.60 3.93
N LEU A 196 -2.56 -12.27 4.89
CA LEU A 196 -1.27 -11.60 4.64
C LEU A 196 -0.41 -12.34 3.62
N VAL A 197 -0.42 -13.68 3.64
CA VAL A 197 0.42 -14.50 2.74
C VAL A 197 -0.37 -15.18 1.63
N ARG A 198 -1.64 -14.80 1.44
CA ARG A 198 -2.57 -15.49 0.54
C ARG A 198 -2.12 -15.45 -0.91
N ALA A 199 -1.72 -14.28 -1.41
CA ALA A 199 -1.26 -14.12 -2.80
C ALA A 199 -0.12 -15.10 -3.11
N TRP A 200 0.82 -15.26 -2.18
CA TRP A 200 1.93 -16.21 -2.32
C TRP A 200 1.50 -17.67 -2.30
N VAL A 201 0.45 -18.02 -1.55
CA VAL A 201 -0.06 -19.40 -1.52
C VAL A 201 -0.90 -19.72 -2.76
N GLU A 202 -1.64 -18.76 -3.29
CA GLU A 202 -2.55 -18.95 -4.42
C GLU A 202 -1.84 -18.81 -5.77
N GLU A 203 -0.83 -17.94 -5.88
CA GLU A 203 -0.10 -17.65 -7.12
C GLU A 203 1.26 -18.37 -7.21
N SER A 204 1.66 -19.10 -6.17
CA SER A 204 2.87 -19.93 -6.17
C SER A 204 2.61 -21.35 -5.65
N ASN A 205 3.63 -22.22 -5.66
CA ASN A 205 3.56 -23.55 -5.02
C ASN A 205 3.72 -23.48 -3.48
N GLY A 206 3.38 -22.33 -2.88
CA GLY A 206 3.50 -22.06 -1.45
C GLY A 206 2.49 -22.84 -0.61
N SER A 207 2.75 -22.97 0.68
CA SER A 207 1.78 -23.47 1.64
C SER A 207 1.79 -22.63 2.91
N SER A 208 0.61 -22.36 3.47
CA SER A 208 0.47 -21.67 4.74
C SER A 208 -0.31 -22.53 5.74
N ARG A 209 0.18 -22.56 6.99
CA ARG A 209 -0.49 -23.19 8.12
C ARG A 209 -0.48 -22.18 9.26
N ALA A 210 -1.63 -22.00 9.91
CA ALA A 210 -1.76 -21.16 11.09
C ALA A 210 -2.47 -21.96 12.18
N ILE A 211 -2.14 -21.69 13.44
CA ILE A 211 -2.80 -22.27 14.60
C ILE A 211 -2.91 -21.20 15.68
N ALA A 212 -4.01 -21.22 16.41
CA ALA A 212 -4.18 -20.46 17.63
C ALA A 212 -4.32 -21.44 18.77
N VAL A 213 -3.64 -21.16 19.89
CA VAL A 213 -3.70 -21.98 21.10
C VAL A 213 -4.06 -21.11 22.30
N ARG A 214 -4.60 -21.73 23.34
CA ARG A 214 -4.73 -21.12 24.67
C ARG A 214 -3.39 -21.30 25.38
N GLY A 215 -2.54 -20.28 25.31
CA GLY A 215 -1.15 -20.42 25.70
C GLY A 215 -0.27 -19.29 25.19
N ASP A 216 1.00 -19.59 25.00
CA ASP A 216 1.98 -18.67 24.43
C ASP A 216 2.44 -19.08 23.01
N GLY A 217 3.32 -18.26 22.42
CA GLY A 217 3.86 -18.52 21.08
C GLY A 217 4.70 -19.79 20.97
N GLY A 218 5.37 -20.21 22.05
CA GLY A 218 6.15 -21.46 22.08
C GLY A 218 5.24 -22.67 22.00
N GLU A 219 4.15 -22.67 22.78
CA GLU A 219 3.12 -23.70 22.73
C GLU A 219 2.40 -23.76 21.38
N ALA A 220 2.21 -22.60 20.72
CA ALA A 220 1.66 -22.52 19.37
C ALA A 220 2.59 -23.16 18.33
N VAL A 221 3.90 -22.86 18.40
CA VAL A 221 4.92 -23.46 17.53
C VAL A 221 5.00 -24.97 17.75
N ALA A 222 5.01 -25.42 19.02
CA ALA A 222 5.01 -26.84 19.36
C ALA A 222 3.76 -27.56 18.80
N ALA A 223 2.59 -26.94 18.89
CA ALA A 223 1.36 -27.48 18.31
C ALA A 223 1.39 -27.52 16.78
N LEU A 224 1.96 -26.50 16.12
CA LEU A 224 2.10 -26.47 14.66
C LEU A 224 3.05 -27.57 14.14
N LEU A 225 4.12 -27.84 14.90
CA LEU A 225 5.15 -28.82 14.57
C LEU A 225 4.89 -30.22 15.15
N ALA A 226 3.78 -30.43 15.86
CA ALA A 226 3.44 -31.72 16.44
C ALA A 226 3.48 -32.83 15.38
N GLY A 227 4.22 -33.90 15.66
CA GLY A 227 4.39 -35.03 14.74
C GLY A 227 5.46 -34.86 13.66
N SER A 228 6.16 -33.72 13.59
CA SER A 228 7.25 -33.50 12.61
C SER A 228 8.58 -34.19 12.98
N GLY A 229 8.72 -34.68 14.22
CA GLY A 229 9.98 -35.22 14.73
C GLY A 229 11.02 -34.15 15.10
N ALA A 230 10.64 -32.87 15.13
CA ALA A 230 11.53 -31.77 15.54
C ALA A 230 11.93 -31.90 17.01
N GLY A 231 13.25 -31.95 17.28
CA GLY A 231 13.82 -32.11 18.62
C GLY A 231 14.13 -30.81 19.38
N GLY A 232 13.76 -29.65 18.82
CA GLY A 232 14.00 -28.33 19.42
C GLY A 232 13.50 -27.20 18.52
N MET A 233 13.36 -26.00 19.09
CA MET A 233 12.95 -24.81 18.35
C MET A 233 13.98 -23.68 18.47
N ARG A 234 14.01 -22.79 17.48
CA ARG A 234 14.72 -21.52 17.58
C ARG A 234 13.72 -20.41 17.37
N VAL A 235 13.54 -19.57 18.38
CA VAL A 235 12.50 -18.53 18.40
C VAL A 235 13.11 -17.16 18.65
N ARG A 236 12.41 -16.12 18.20
CA ARG A 236 12.68 -14.72 18.56
C ARG A 236 11.37 -14.15 19.07
N MET A 237 11.39 -13.57 20.26
CA MET A 237 10.28 -12.75 20.72
C MET A 237 10.25 -11.46 19.91
N LEU A 238 9.10 -11.15 19.33
CA LEU A 238 8.88 -9.92 18.57
C LEU A 238 8.18 -8.90 19.47
N PRO A 239 8.77 -7.71 19.65
CA PRO A 239 8.01 -6.52 20.03
C PRO A 239 6.80 -6.32 19.11
N THR A 240 5.74 -5.71 19.62
CA THR A 240 4.48 -5.52 18.87
C THR A 240 4.67 -4.70 17.59
N ASP A 241 5.48 -3.65 17.65
CA ASP A 241 5.86 -2.80 16.51
C ASP A 241 6.63 -3.57 15.44
N ASP A 242 7.60 -4.41 15.84
CA ASP A 242 8.33 -5.27 14.92
C ASP A 242 7.43 -6.35 14.29
N ALA A 243 6.53 -6.95 15.08
CA ALA A 243 5.58 -7.94 14.58
C ALA A 243 4.62 -7.33 13.54
N ILE A 244 4.07 -6.16 13.82
CA ILE A 244 3.17 -5.44 12.92
C ILE A 244 3.91 -5.00 11.65
N SER A 245 5.15 -4.51 11.78
CA SER A 245 5.98 -4.15 10.62
C SER A 245 6.25 -5.36 9.71
N LEU A 246 6.53 -6.52 10.28
CA LEU A 246 6.72 -7.77 9.53
C LEU A 246 5.43 -8.24 8.85
N MET A 247 4.30 -8.12 9.53
CA MET A 247 2.99 -8.47 8.95
C MET A 247 2.62 -7.55 7.79
N ALA A 248 2.82 -6.24 7.94
CA ALA A 248 2.60 -5.26 6.87
C ALA A 248 3.50 -5.56 5.66
N TRP A 249 4.81 -5.78 5.90
CA TRP A 249 5.75 -6.13 4.84
C TRP A 249 5.37 -7.43 4.12
N ALA A 250 4.98 -8.49 4.86
CA ALA A 250 4.57 -9.76 4.28
C ALA A 250 3.30 -9.64 3.40
N GLY A 251 2.36 -8.76 3.81
CA GLY A 251 1.14 -8.48 3.06
C GLY A 251 1.33 -7.60 1.83
N ALA A 252 2.36 -6.75 1.80
CA ALA A 252 2.58 -5.76 0.75
C ALA A 252 3.65 -6.18 -0.28
N SER A 253 4.86 -6.46 0.21
CA SER A 253 6.09 -6.50 -0.62
C SER A 253 6.87 -7.81 -0.48
N GLY A 254 6.57 -8.58 0.57
CA GLY A 254 7.42 -9.66 1.05
C GLY A 254 6.99 -11.07 0.63
N GLY A 255 7.43 -11.48 -0.56
CA GLY A 255 7.51 -12.88 -0.97
C GLY A 255 8.63 -13.11 -1.97
#